data_AF-A0A6V8N2C2-F1
#
_entry.id   AF-A0A6V8N2C2-F1
#
_cell.length_a   1.000
_cell.length_b   1.000
_cell.length_c   1.000
_cell.angle_alpha   90.00
_cell.angle_beta   90.00
_cell.angle_gamma   90.00
#
_symmetry.space_group_name_H-M   'P 1'
#
loop_
_entity.id
_entity.type
_entity.pdbx_description
1 polymer ?
#
loop_
_entity_poly.entity_id
_entity_poly.type
_entity_poly.pdbx_seq_one_letter_code
_entity_poly.pdbx_strand_id
1 'polypeptide(L)'
;MICPYCKETILDGAIRCRYCGSMLNTAPDGFSADLVDDAELRAFIGKNSNYYTDQFEKFTVTGREEFAPTWNWSAFGFTFVWMLYRKMYWQSGITFLIFCVPGVNLLLHIAVGIVSNYLYYRHVMGKITELKQTSTPQNLAPALLQFGGVHNWAITVGIVALVILVLSMSFMFAMFSTLVFGGMH
;
A
#
# COMPACT_ATOMS: atom_id res chain seq x y z
N MET A 1 -2.31 -35.26 15.38
CA MET A 1 -3.04 -34.01 15.73
C MET A 1 -4.26 -33.86 14.82
N ILE A 2 -5.24 -33.01 15.16
CA ILE A 2 -6.43 -32.79 14.31
C ILE A 2 -6.21 -31.53 13.47
N CYS A 3 -6.54 -31.57 12.19
CA CYS A 3 -6.49 -30.41 11.31
C CYS A 3 -7.50 -29.34 11.78
N PRO A 4 -7.08 -28.09 12.06
CA PRO A 4 -7.99 -27.06 12.59
C PRO A 4 -9.05 -26.62 11.56
N TYR A 5 -8.84 -26.89 10.27
CA TYR A 5 -9.73 -26.46 9.19
C TYR A 5 -10.77 -27.52 8.82
N CYS A 6 -10.34 -28.73 8.45
CA CYS A 6 -11.24 -29.78 7.97
C CYS A 6 -11.55 -30.86 9.01
N LYS A 7 -11.02 -30.73 10.23
CA LYS A 7 -11.23 -31.64 11.36
C LYS A 7 -10.78 -33.10 11.16
N GLU A 8 -10.05 -33.37 10.08
CA GLU A 8 -9.48 -34.69 9.84
C GLU A 8 -8.22 -34.94 10.67
N THR A 9 -7.97 -36.23 10.92
CA THR A 9 -6.77 -36.66 11.65
C THR A 9 -5.54 -36.56 10.73
N ILE A 10 -4.52 -35.84 11.17
CA ILE A 10 -3.28 -35.58 10.43
C ILE A 10 -2.05 -36.06 11.21
N LEU A 11 -0.99 -36.37 10.46
CA LEU A 11 0.32 -36.72 11.00
C LEU A 11 0.86 -35.58 11.87
N ASP A 12 1.43 -35.93 13.02
CA ASP A 12 2.08 -34.95 13.90
C ASP A 12 3.29 -34.34 13.17
N GLY A 13 3.35 -33.00 13.13
CA GLY A 13 4.36 -32.25 12.39
C GLY A 13 4.11 -32.10 10.88
N ALA A 14 2.94 -32.50 10.37
CA ALA A 14 2.59 -32.27 8.97
C ALA A 14 2.61 -30.77 8.63
N ILE A 15 3.29 -30.40 7.53
CA ILE A 15 3.33 -29.01 7.04
C ILE A 15 2.06 -28.67 6.25
N ARG A 16 1.43 -29.66 5.62
CA ARG A 16 0.22 -29.51 4.79
C ARG A 16 -0.75 -30.66 5.02
N CYS A 17 -2.04 -30.34 5.16
CA CYS A 17 -3.11 -31.32 5.29
C CYS A 17 -3.33 -32.02 3.95
N ARG A 18 -3.34 -33.36 3.97
CA ARG A 18 -3.56 -34.20 2.77
C ARG A 18 -5.00 -34.13 2.25
N TYR A 19 -5.97 -33.86 3.13
CA TYR A 19 -7.40 -33.92 2.79
C TYR A 19 -7.89 -32.61 2.16
N CYS A 20 -7.68 -31.47 2.83
CA CYS A 20 -8.13 -30.15 2.35
C CYS A 20 -7.02 -29.30 1.72
N GLY A 21 -5.75 -29.74 1.80
CA GLY A 21 -4.62 -29.00 1.24
C GLY A 21 -4.13 -27.82 2.08
N SER A 22 -4.61 -27.63 3.32
CA SER A 22 -4.23 -26.49 4.17
C SER A 22 -2.82 -26.60 4.75
N MET A 23 -2.04 -25.52 4.74
CA MET A 23 -0.76 -25.48 5.45
C MET A 23 -1.03 -25.44 6.97
N LEU A 24 -0.22 -26.16 7.74
CA LEU A 24 -0.36 -26.39 9.18
C LEU A 24 0.83 -25.82 9.96
N ASN A 25 1.99 -25.71 9.30
CA ASN A 25 3.22 -25.10 9.82
C ASN A 25 3.49 -23.73 9.20
N THR A 26 2.47 -22.90 9.12
CA THR A 26 2.68 -21.46 9.06
C THR A 26 2.42 -20.96 10.46
N ALA A 27 3.48 -20.58 11.19
CA ALA A 27 3.37 -19.33 11.92
C ALA A 27 2.72 -18.35 10.93
N PRO A 28 1.69 -17.59 11.31
CA PRO A 28 1.06 -16.67 10.38
C PRO A 28 2.09 -15.61 9.98
N ASP A 29 2.87 -15.91 8.93
CA ASP A 29 3.79 -14.98 8.27
C ASP A 29 2.98 -13.92 7.50
N GLY A 30 1.66 -14.11 7.41
CA GLY A 30 0.66 -13.16 6.94
C GLY A 30 -0.37 -12.86 8.04
N PHE A 31 -0.81 -11.61 8.10
CA PHE A 31 -1.86 -11.19 9.02
C PHE A 31 -3.16 -11.92 8.65
N SER A 32 -3.73 -12.70 9.57
CA SER A 32 -5.02 -13.36 9.32
C SER A 32 -6.11 -12.30 9.24
N ALA A 33 -6.66 -12.09 8.04
CA ALA A 33 -7.66 -11.06 7.78
C ALA A 33 -8.87 -11.15 8.71
N ASP A 34 -9.20 -12.37 9.14
CA ASP A 34 -10.30 -12.68 10.05
C ASP A 34 -10.16 -12.05 11.45
N LEU A 35 -8.99 -11.55 11.84
CA LEU A 35 -8.77 -10.89 13.14
C LEU A 35 -9.05 -9.39 13.13
N VAL A 36 -9.16 -8.76 11.95
CA VAL A 36 -9.41 -7.33 11.81
C VAL A 36 -10.88 -7.14 11.48
N ASP A 37 -11.60 -6.45 12.36
CA ASP A 37 -13.00 -6.15 12.11
C ASP A 37 -13.12 -5.07 11.03
N ASP A 38 -14.18 -5.16 10.23
CA ASP A 38 -14.41 -4.20 9.16
C ASP A 38 -14.57 -2.76 9.70
N ALA A 39 -15.19 -2.59 10.89
CA ALA A 39 -15.29 -1.27 11.50
C ALA A 39 -13.91 -0.69 11.87
N GLU A 40 -12.99 -1.53 12.37
CA GLU A 40 -11.60 -1.14 12.64
C GLU A 40 -10.87 -0.77 11.35
N LEU A 41 -11.08 -1.56 10.29
CA LEU A 41 -10.50 -1.34 8.98
C LEU A 41 -10.95 -0.01 8.38
N ARG A 42 -12.26 0.27 8.39
CA ARG A 42 -12.84 1.52 7.89
C ARG A 42 -12.41 2.73 8.73
N ALA A 43 -12.31 2.57 10.06
CA ALA A 43 -11.80 3.62 10.94
C ALA A 43 -10.33 3.95 10.64
N PHE A 44 -9.49 2.94 10.44
CA PHE A 44 -8.08 3.14 10.09
C PHE A 44 -7.90 3.75 8.71
N ILE A 45 -8.65 3.30 7.70
CA ILE A 45 -8.51 3.83 6.33
C ILE A 45 -9.04 5.27 6.23
N GLY A 46 -10.16 5.55 6.89
CA GLY A 46 -10.84 6.83 6.84
C GLY A 46 -11.45 7.12 5.47
N LYS A 47 -11.14 8.28 4.89
CA LYS A 47 -11.72 8.70 3.60
C LYS A 47 -11.40 7.68 2.49
N ASN A 48 -12.43 7.33 1.72
CA ASN A 48 -12.41 6.31 0.66
C ASN A 48 -12.30 4.86 1.17
N SER A 49 -12.69 4.57 2.42
CA SER A 49 -12.69 3.22 2.99
C SER A 49 -13.34 2.18 2.07
N ASN A 50 -14.52 2.47 1.51
CA ASN A 50 -15.21 1.56 0.58
C ASN A 50 -14.33 1.11 -0.60
N TYR A 51 -13.64 2.05 -1.25
CA TYR A 51 -12.74 1.70 -2.36
C TYR A 51 -11.65 0.72 -1.89
N TYR A 52 -11.06 0.94 -0.72
CA TYR A 52 -9.98 0.09 -0.23
C TYR A 52 -10.49 -1.25 0.29
N THR A 53 -11.65 -1.31 0.94
CA THR A 53 -12.26 -2.59 1.33
C THR A 53 -12.50 -3.47 0.10
N ASP A 54 -13.03 -2.91 -0.99
CA ASP A 54 -13.27 -3.64 -2.24
C ASP A 54 -11.97 -4.13 -2.90
N GLN A 55 -10.86 -3.38 -2.77
CA GLN A 55 -9.56 -3.85 -3.24
C GLN A 55 -8.98 -4.94 -2.33
N PHE A 56 -9.17 -4.82 -1.01
CA PHE A 56 -8.58 -5.72 -0.02
C PHE A 56 -9.22 -7.11 -0.07
N GLU A 57 -10.51 -7.21 -0.37
CA GLU A 57 -11.19 -8.49 -0.60
C GLU A 57 -10.52 -9.35 -1.69
N LYS A 58 -9.91 -8.70 -2.69
CA LYS A 58 -9.19 -9.40 -3.77
C LYS A 58 -7.89 -10.04 -3.31
N PHE A 59 -7.37 -9.65 -2.15
CA PHE A 59 -6.15 -10.20 -1.56
C PHE A 59 -6.43 -11.29 -0.53
N THR A 60 -7.71 -11.59 -0.27
CA THR A 60 -8.13 -12.60 0.69
C THR A 60 -8.92 -13.70 -0.02
N VAL A 61 -8.23 -14.73 -0.48
CA VAL A 61 -8.87 -15.88 -1.14
C VAL A 61 -8.97 -17.02 -0.13
N THR A 62 -10.19 -17.46 0.20
CA THR A 62 -10.44 -18.57 1.15
C THR A 62 -9.74 -18.38 2.52
N GLY A 63 -9.74 -17.15 3.04
CA GLY A 63 -9.13 -16.81 4.33
C GLY A 63 -7.60 -16.72 4.31
N ARG A 64 -6.97 -16.71 3.13
CA ARG A 64 -5.52 -16.54 2.97
C ARG A 64 -5.18 -15.24 2.27
N GLU A 65 -4.14 -14.58 2.78
CA GLU A 65 -3.45 -13.49 2.09
C GLU A 65 -2.81 -14.03 0.80
N GLU A 66 -3.25 -13.52 -0.34
CA GLU A 66 -2.67 -13.79 -1.65
C GLU A 66 -2.46 -12.47 -2.41
N PHE A 67 -1.32 -12.36 -3.09
CA PHE A 67 -1.07 -11.22 -3.95
C PHE A 67 -1.93 -11.30 -5.22
N ALA A 68 -2.70 -10.25 -5.49
CA ALA A 68 -3.36 -10.03 -6.77
C ALA A 68 -2.94 -8.66 -7.36
N PRO A 69 -2.60 -8.57 -8.65
CA PRO A 69 -2.31 -7.30 -9.27
C PRO A 69 -3.59 -6.45 -9.34
N THR A 70 -3.53 -5.21 -8.86
CA THR A 70 -4.67 -4.28 -8.93
C THR A 70 -4.17 -2.90 -9.33
N TRP A 71 -4.96 -2.16 -10.09
CA TRP A 71 -4.54 -0.85 -10.57
C TRP A 71 -4.89 0.26 -9.58
N ASN A 72 -3.94 1.15 -9.32
CA ASN A 72 -4.12 2.36 -8.52
C ASN A 72 -3.61 3.58 -9.29
N TRP A 73 -4.55 4.39 -9.77
CA TRP A 73 -4.26 5.61 -10.52
C TRP A 73 -3.45 6.63 -9.73
N SER A 74 -3.75 6.79 -8.44
CA SER A 74 -3.06 7.77 -7.59
C SER A 74 -1.60 7.38 -7.35
N ALA A 75 -1.34 6.10 -7.10
CA ALA A 75 0.03 5.60 -6.92
C ALA A 75 0.80 5.60 -8.25
N PHE A 76 0.15 5.30 -9.38
CA PHE A 76 0.78 5.43 -10.69
C PHE A 76 1.23 6.87 -10.98
N GLY A 77 0.40 7.88 -10.73
CA GLY A 77 0.77 9.28 -10.99
C GLY A 77 1.72 9.87 -9.94
N PHE A 78 1.62 9.42 -8.69
CA PHE A 78 2.24 10.11 -7.55
C PHE A 78 3.07 9.19 -6.63
N THR A 79 3.45 7.98 -7.06
CA THR A 79 4.36 7.01 -6.42
C THR A 79 4.63 7.24 -4.93
N PHE A 80 5.75 7.87 -4.57
CA PHE A 80 6.17 8.06 -3.18
C PHE A 80 5.30 9.09 -2.45
N VAL A 81 4.80 10.11 -3.14
CA VAL A 81 3.88 11.12 -2.58
C VAL A 81 2.56 10.48 -2.17
N TRP A 82 2.02 9.55 -2.95
CA TRP A 82 0.82 8.81 -2.58
C TRP A 82 1.06 7.94 -1.34
N MET A 83 2.20 7.25 -1.25
CA MET A 83 2.57 6.46 -0.07
C MET A 83 2.72 7.34 1.17
N LEU A 84 3.37 8.50 1.03
CA LEU A 84 3.51 9.49 2.10
C LEU A 84 2.15 10.02 2.57
N TYR A 85 1.27 10.36 1.62
CA TYR A 85 -0.09 10.78 1.87
C TYR A 85 -0.88 9.75 2.69
N ARG A 86 -0.67 8.46 2.44
CA ARG A 86 -1.28 7.32 3.15
C ARG A 86 -0.49 6.86 4.39
N LYS A 87 0.47 7.67 4.88
CA LYS A 87 1.30 7.40 6.07
C LYS A 87 2.19 6.16 5.97
N MET A 88 2.45 5.66 4.76
CA MET A 88 3.37 4.54 4.50
C MET A 88 4.82 5.06 4.39
N TYR A 89 5.36 5.62 5.47
CA TYR A 89 6.64 6.34 5.43
C TYR A 89 7.82 5.49 4.96
N TRP A 90 7.85 4.21 5.35
CA TRP A 90 8.91 3.28 4.96
C TRP A 90 8.91 3.04 3.44
N GLN A 91 7.75 2.66 2.88
CA GLN A 91 7.60 2.44 1.44
C GLN A 91 7.79 3.74 0.65
N SER A 92 7.34 4.86 1.19
CA SER A 92 7.58 6.19 0.61
C SER A 92 9.08 6.51 0.51
N GLY A 93 9.86 6.25 1.55
CA GLY A 93 11.31 6.50 1.54
C GLY A 93 12.04 5.64 0.50
N ILE A 94 11.73 4.33 0.46
CA ILE A 94 12.34 3.42 -0.51
C ILE A 94 12.01 3.82 -1.95
N THR A 95 10.73 4.08 -2.24
CA THR A 95 10.31 4.44 -3.60
C THR A 95 10.84 5.81 -4.03
N PHE A 96 11.03 6.75 -3.09
CA PHE A 96 11.71 8.02 -3.36
C PHE A 96 13.18 7.82 -3.78
N LEU A 97 13.92 6.97 -3.07
CA LEU A 97 15.32 6.68 -3.42
C LEU A 97 15.44 6.03 -4.80
N ILE A 98 14.53 5.12 -5.15
CA ILE A 98 14.50 4.48 -6.48
C ILE A 98 14.13 5.51 -7.55
N PHE A 99 13.18 6.42 -7.27
CA PHE A 99 12.80 7.50 -8.18
C PHE A 99 13.98 8.46 -8.50
N CYS A 100 14.93 8.63 -7.58
CA CYS A 100 16.13 9.44 -7.84
C CYS A 100 17.12 8.77 -8.82
N VAL A 101 16.93 7.50 -9.17
CA VAL A 101 17.79 6.81 -10.15
C VAL A 101 17.36 7.17 -11.57
N PRO A 102 18.25 7.73 -12.41
CA PRO A 102 17.92 8.04 -13.80
C PRO A 102 17.53 6.78 -14.59
N GLY A 103 16.48 6.89 -15.42
CA GLY A 103 16.07 5.83 -16.34
C GLY A 103 15.09 4.78 -15.81
N VAL A 104 14.80 4.73 -14.51
CA VAL A 104 13.86 3.73 -13.94
C VAL A 104 12.46 4.28 -13.66
N ASN A 105 12.26 5.59 -13.78
CA ASN A 105 11.06 6.29 -13.29
C ASN A 105 9.75 5.74 -13.86
N LEU A 106 9.62 5.63 -15.18
CA LEU A 106 8.37 5.15 -15.79
C LEU A 106 8.02 3.72 -15.36
N LEU A 107 9.02 2.84 -15.31
CA LEU A 107 8.85 1.45 -14.85
C LEU A 107 8.45 1.41 -13.37
N LEU A 108 9.06 2.26 -12.54
CA LEU A 108 8.68 2.41 -11.13
C LEU A 108 7.22 2.84 -10.98
N HIS A 109 6.78 3.86 -11.73
CA HIS A 109 5.39 4.34 -11.69
C HIS A 109 4.40 3.23 -12.07
N ILE A 110 4.67 2.47 -13.13
CA ILE A 110 3.83 1.34 -13.56
C ILE A 110 3.81 0.24 -12.48
N ALA A 111 4.97 -0.18 -12.00
CA ALA A 111 5.08 -1.22 -10.98
C ALA A 111 4.35 -0.83 -9.69
N VAL A 112 4.53 0.41 -9.22
CA VAL A 112 3.83 0.94 -8.05
C VAL A 112 2.33 1.08 -8.31
N GLY A 113 1.92 1.46 -9.51
CA GLY A 113 0.52 1.47 -9.93
C GLY A 113 -0.17 0.12 -9.77
N ILE A 114 0.54 -1.00 -10.02
CA ILE A 114 0.03 -2.37 -9.93
C ILE A 114 0.08 -2.93 -8.49
N VAL A 115 1.11 -2.57 -7.72
CA VAL A 115 1.43 -3.24 -6.45
C VAL A 115 0.98 -2.43 -5.22
N SER A 116 0.72 -1.13 -5.38
CA SER A 116 0.48 -0.21 -4.25
C SER A 116 -0.73 -0.54 -3.39
N ASN A 117 -1.86 -0.98 -3.95
CA ASN A 117 -3.03 -1.38 -3.15
C ASN A 117 -2.70 -2.57 -2.25
N TYR A 118 -1.91 -3.53 -2.74
CA TYR A 118 -1.46 -4.67 -1.94
C TYR A 118 -0.46 -4.25 -0.85
N LEU A 119 0.49 -3.35 -1.16
CA LEU A 119 1.39 -2.81 -0.15
C LEU A 119 0.62 -2.06 0.94
N TYR A 120 -0.42 -1.32 0.55
CA TYR A 120 -1.27 -0.62 1.48
C TYR A 120 -2.14 -1.57 2.31
N TYR A 121 -2.68 -2.64 1.71
CA TYR A 121 -3.33 -3.74 2.44
C TYR A 121 -2.43 -4.30 3.54
N ARG A 122 -1.21 -4.74 3.19
CA ARG A 122 -0.28 -5.31 4.18
C ARG A 122 0.08 -4.31 5.28
N HIS A 123 0.26 -3.04 4.91
CA HIS A 123 0.52 -1.97 5.87
C HIS A 123 -0.64 -1.78 6.85
N VAL A 124 -1.87 -1.70 6.36
CA VAL A 124 -3.07 -1.51 7.18
C VAL A 124 -3.30 -2.69 8.10
N MET A 125 -3.33 -3.91 7.54
CA MET A 125 -3.58 -5.13 8.32
C MET A 125 -2.50 -5.31 9.40
N GLY A 126 -1.25 -5.05 9.04
CA GLY A 126 -0.14 -5.14 9.97
C GLY A 126 -0.22 -4.11 11.09
N LYS A 127 -0.51 -2.86 10.75
CA LYS A 127 -0.57 -1.79 11.75
C LYS A 127 -1.77 -1.95 12.68
N ILE A 128 -2.93 -2.36 12.18
CA ILE A 128 -4.10 -2.64 13.02
C ILE A 128 -3.79 -3.79 13.99
N THR A 129 -3.20 -4.87 13.50
CA THR A 129 -2.85 -6.02 14.36
C THR A 129 -1.84 -5.63 15.45
N GLU A 130 -0.82 -4.85 15.10
CA GLU A 130 0.15 -4.30 16.06
C GLU A 130 -0.54 -3.44 17.12
N LEU A 131 -1.47 -2.57 16.72
CA LEU A 131 -2.23 -1.71 17.65
C LEU A 131 -3.13 -2.53 18.58
N LYS A 132 -3.76 -3.60 18.09
CA LYS A 132 -4.58 -4.50 18.90
C LYS A 132 -3.77 -5.25 19.96
N GLN A 133 -2.51 -5.57 19.67
CA GLN A 133 -1.61 -6.24 20.62
C GLN A 133 -1.03 -5.28 21.65
N THR A 134 -0.86 -4.00 21.30
CA THR A 134 -0.17 -3.00 22.14
C THR A 134 -1.11 -2.06 22.89
N SER A 135 -2.38 -1.96 22.47
CA SER A 135 -3.36 -1.01 23.02
C SER A 135 -4.42 -1.71 23.87
N THR A 136 -4.94 -1.01 24.88
CA THR A 136 -6.16 -1.43 25.60
C THR A 136 -7.41 -1.22 24.72
N PRO A 137 -8.51 -1.96 24.96
CA PRO A 137 -9.74 -1.80 24.19
C PRO A 137 -10.27 -0.36 24.13
N GLN A 138 -10.14 0.40 25.22
CA GLN A 138 -10.56 1.80 25.29
C GLN A 138 -9.68 2.74 24.45
N ASN A 139 -8.40 2.41 24.25
CA ASN A 139 -7.45 3.23 23.51
C ASN A 139 -7.28 2.79 22.05
N LEU A 140 -7.89 1.68 21.64
CA LEU A 140 -7.76 1.16 20.28
C LEU A 140 -8.37 2.11 19.24
N ALA A 141 -9.63 2.51 19.42
CA ALA A 141 -10.31 3.41 18.48
C ALA A 141 -9.56 4.75 18.24
N PRO A 142 -9.12 5.50 19.26
CA PRO A 142 -8.35 6.72 19.02
C PRO A 142 -6.98 6.43 18.38
N ALA A 143 -6.33 5.31 18.70
CA ALA A 143 -5.07 4.92 18.05
C ALA A 143 -5.26 4.62 16.55
N LEU A 144 -6.33 3.92 16.17
CA LEU A 144 -6.66 3.66 14.76
C LEU A 144 -6.81 4.96 13.96
N LEU A 145 -7.49 5.96 14.54
CA LEU A 145 -7.66 7.27 13.90
C LEU A 145 -6.35 8.08 13.83
N GLN A 146 -5.49 7.96 14.83
CA GLN A 146 -4.20 8.66 14.87
C GLN A 146 -3.21 8.12 13.83
N PHE A 147 -3.06 6.80 13.76
CA PHE A 147 -2.11 6.15 12.84
C PHE A 147 -2.68 5.95 11.44
N GLY A 148 -4.00 5.87 11.32
CA GLY A 148 -4.72 5.75 10.06
C GLY A 148 -4.94 7.08 9.34
N GLY A 149 -5.84 7.07 8.35
CA GLY A 149 -6.24 8.23 7.57
C GLY A 149 -5.15 8.71 6.62
N VAL A 150 -5.14 10.03 6.39
CA VAL A 150 -4.32 10.66 5.35
C VAL A 150 -3.73 11.98 5.82
N HIS A 151 -2.63 12.40 5.18
CA HIS A 151 -1.99 13.69 5.42
C HIS A 151 -2.41 14.73 4.39
N ASN A 152 -3.37 15.59 4.74
CA ASN A 152 -3.88 16.62 3.80
C ASN A 152 -2.77 17.57 3.29
N TRP A 153 -1.73 17.82 4.09
CA TRP A 153 -0.60 18.65 3.67
C TRP A 153 0.17 18.05 2.47
N ALA A 154 0.19 16.72 2.32
CA ALA A 154 0.88 16.06 1.22
C ALA A 154 0.22 16.36 -0.14
N ILE A 155 -1.09 16.63 -0.16
CA ILE A 155 -1.80 17.09 -1.36
C ILE A 155 -1.25 18.46 -1.78
N THR A 156 -1.17 19.40 -0.83
CA THR A 156 -0.66 20.74 -1.11
C THR A 156 0.78 20.71 -1.60
N VAL A 157 1.66 19.93 -0.95
CA VAL A 157 3.05 19.75 -1.39
C VAL A 157 3.12 19.13 -2.79
N GLY A 158 2.29 18.12 -3.07
CA GLY A 158 2.21 17.50 -4.39
C GLY A 158 1.79 18.49 -5.49
N ILE A 159 0.79 19.34 -5.22
CA ILE A 159 0.33 20.38 -6.16
C ILE A 159 1.45 21.40 -6.41
N VAL A 160 2.11 21.89 -5.35
CA VAL A 160 3.22 22.85 -5.48
C VAL A 160 4.36 22.25 -6.29
N ALA A 161 4.75 21.00 -6.02
CA ALA A 161 5.80 20.31 -6.76
C ALA A 161 5.44 20.14 -8.24
N LEU A 162 4.19 19.80 -8.56
CA LEU A 162 3.70 19.69 -9.93
C LEU A 162 3.75 21.05 -10.66
N VAL A 163 3.34 22.14 -10.01
CA VAL A 163 3.41 23.49 -10.60
C VAL A 163 4.87 23.87 -10.88
N ILE A 164 5.78 23.64 -9.92
CA ILE A 164 7.21 23.90 -10.11
C ILE A 164 7.77 23.09 -11.30
N LEU A 165 7.39 21.82 -11.41
CA LEU A 165 7.81 20.96 -12.52
C LEU A 165 7.31 21.50 -13.87
N VAL A 166 6.05 21.94 -13.96
CA VAL A 166 5.50 22.50 -15.21
C VAL A 166 6.20 23.80 -15.58
N LEU A 167 6.45 24.68 -14.60
CA LEU A 167 7.18 25.93 -14.83
C LEU A 167 8.62 25.69 -15.27
N SER A 168 9.30 24.72 -14.67
CA SER A 168 10.68 24.38 -15.05
C SER A 168 10.75 23.78 -16.44
N MET A 169 9.81 22.88 -16.80
CA MET A 169 9.72 22.34 -18.16
C MET A 169 9.41 23.43 -19.19
N SER A 170 8.50 24.36 -18.87
CA SER A 170 8.17 25.49 -19.75
C SER A 170 9.36 26.42 -19.96
N PHE A 171 10.11 26.72 -18.89
CA PHE A 171 11.33 27.51 -18.96
C PHE A 171 12.42 26.83 -19.79
N MET A 172 12.66 25.54 -19.56
CA MET A 172 13.62 24.75 -20.34
C MET A 172 13.25 24.71 -21.83
N PHE A 173 11.96 24.55 -22.15
CA PHE A 173 11.47 24.58 -23.53
C PHE A 173 11.68 25.95 -24.19
N ALA A 174 11.38 27.04 -23.48
CA ALA A 174 11.62 28.40 -23.97
C ALA A 174 13.11 28.66 -24.24
N MET A 175 13.99 28.28 -23.30
CA MET A 175 15.44 28.39 -23.47
C MET A 175 15.95 27.58 -24.67
N PHE A 176 15.52 26.33 -24.79
CA PHE A 176 15.86 25.50 -25.94
C PHE A 176 15.41 26.13 -27.26
N SER A 177 14.18 26.65 -27.32
CA SER A 177 13.64 27.32 -28.50
C SER A 177 14.46 28.57 -28.88
N THR A 178 14.85 29.40 -27.90
CA THR A 178 15.71 30.56 -28.16
C THR A 178 17.10 30.16 -28.66
N LEU A 179 17.68 29.08 -28.15
CA LEU A 179 19.00 28.59 -28.60
C LEU A 179 18.95 28.05 -30.03
N VAL A 180 17.88 27.32 -30.39
CA VAL A 180 17.74 26.70 -31.71
C VAL A 180 17.34 27.72 -32.78
N PHE A 181 16.36 28.58 -32.50
CA PHE A 181 15.80 29.50 -33.50
C PHE A 181 16.42 30.90 -33.43
N GLY A 182 16.91 31.33 -32.27
CA GLY A 182 17.56 32.64 -32.11
C GLY A 182 18.98 32.72 -32.69
N GLY A 183 19.62 31.56 -32.93
CA GLY A 183 20.93 31.50 -33.62
C GLY A 183 20.84 31.47 -35.15
N MET A 184 19.64 31.58 -35.74
CA MET A 184 19.44 31.56 -37.21
C MET A 184 19.33 32.97 -37.83
N HIS A 185 19.64 34.03 -37.08
CA HIS A 185 19.65 35.43 -37.52
C HIS A 185 21.06 36.01 -37.36
#